data_AF-A0A0N4WTA1-F1
#
_entry.id   AF-A0A0N4WTA1-F1
#
_cell.length_a   1.000
_cell.length_b   1.000
_cell.length_c   1.000
_cell.angle_alpha   90.00
_cell.angle_beta   90.00
_cell.angle_gamma   90.00
#
_symmetry.space_group_name_H-M   'P 1'
#
loop_
_entity.id
_entity.type
_entity.pdbx_description
1 polymer ?
#
loop_
_entity_poly.entity_id
_entity_poly.type
_entity_poly.pdbx_seq_one_letter_code
_entity_poly.pdbx_strand_id
1 'polypeptide(L)'
;MMSSKFADFYNISCAGLEIWVVLVTQKRSTGQRYMNMSMELLKEVERLDEFVRNTSTTFKGEVVHFSDLHKRDINYLFHWYKVNFFADINLTFPIGEAMGHKFFIGSHFFGVNRHQESEVGPIEQMEFVTLWYMSQVESFKEQQRLQALEMKLFELSRADNFSDLISFDMYGDQVANAEMLRGTFHTVKLFALGVVLMIIFMAIAFRHISLKSQPILILGAVGSPAIATATTFAILGWLDFPFNSIMCITPFLVMGIGVDDAFLLLHSWRSHGNLPAKERMYMVIHQIGPSMAITSATNTLAFGIGITSPTPQMSGFCLCTSVAILFDFIFEFAIFGPLMVIFYDEREEKPRGVNKSVDYSFGYFTISWESYTKVLLSPFGKFIVVTATVAIYVSAFIGVSRMKPSFDPSKTFPSDSDLMLSLRKFERVQSEYSPVNFISLLPSLTNPPEKASFFEMIGRLEHSESCYGPERTQLMLRRFLENITSLDYQYIPQFLADRQIKDKAVIQYRLDK
;
A
#
# COMPACT_ATOMS: atom_id res chain seq x y z
N MET A 1 -6.51 6.96 6.16
CA MET A 1 -7.85 7.55 5.84
C MET A 1 -8.81 7.49 7.02
N MET A 2 -8.74 6.47 7.88
CA MET A 2 -9.53 6.40 9.12
C MET A 2 -9.09 7.43 10.18
N SER A 3 -7.79 7.79 10.24
CA SER A 3 -7.28 8.77 11.21
C SER A 3 -7.72 10.22 10.93
N SER A 4 -7.88 10.64 9.66
CA SER A 4 -8.25 12.04 9.36
C SER A 4 -9.65 12.37 9.89
N LYS A 5 -10.63 11.48 9.65
CA LYS A 5 -12.01 11.68 10.08
C LYS A 5 -12.13 11.66 11.61
N PHE A 6 -11.39 10.80 12.31
CA PHE A 6 -11.43 10.69 13.78
C PHE A 6 -10.65 11.81 14.48
N ALA A 7 -9.63 12.38 13.83
CA ALA A 7 -8.90 13.55 14.32
C ALA A 7 -9.76 14.83 14.28
N ASP A 8 -10.57 14.99 13.22
CA ASP A 8 -11.51 16.10 13.06
C ASP A 8 -12.54 16.15 14.20
N PHE A 9 -12.89 15.00 14.77
CA PHE A 9 -13.83 14.86 15.87
C PHE A 9 -13.28 15.33 17.23
N TYR A 10 -11.97 15.17 17.47
CA TYR A 10 -11.31 15.61 18.70
C TYR A 10 -10.58 16.95 18.58
N ASN A 11 -10.72 17.61 17.42
CA ASN A 11 -10.04 18.86 17.08
C ASN A 11 -8.53 18.77 17.33
N ILE A 12 -7.90 17.69 16.88
CA ILE A 12 -6.44 17.50 16.92
C ILE A 12 -5.91 17.89 15.53
N SER A 13 -4.93 18.79 15.48
CA SER A 13 -4.30 19.21 14.23
C SER A 13 -3.80 18.00 13.42
N CYS A 14 -4.17 17.97 12.14
CA CYS A 14 -4.08 16.83 11.22
C CYS A 14 -2.65 16.37 10.84
N ALA A 15 -1.59 17.01 11.33
CA ALA A 15 -0.22 16.61 10.97
C ALA A 15 0.24 15.48 11.90
N GLY A 16 0.36 14.27 11.36
CA GLY A 16 1.06 13.18 12.05
C GLY A 16 0.24 12.33 13.01
N LEU A 17 -1.09 12.43 13.05
CA LEU A 17 -1.88 11.57 13.94
C LEU A 17 -2.02 10.15 13.37
N GLU A 18 -1.46 9.18 14.09
CA GLU A 18 -1.49 7.76 13.77
C GLU A 18 -2.30 7.01 14.82
N ILE A 19 -3.20 6.14 14.35
CA ILE A 19 -4.05 5.29 15.18
C ILE A 19 -3.65 3.85 14.91
N TRP A 20 -3.39 3.13 15.97
CA TRP A 20 -3.13 1.70 15.91
C TRP A 20 -3.87 0.99 17.03
N VAL A 21 -4.02 -0.32 16.88
CA VAL A 21 -4.89 -1.13 17.73
C VAL A 21 -4.18 -2.39 18.20
N VAL A 22 -4.42 -2.73 19.46
CA VAL A 22 -4.07 -4.03 20.03
C VAL A 22 -5.36 -4.82 20.21
N LEU A 23 -5.41 -5.98 19.59
CA LEU A 23 -6.54 -6.90 19.58
C LEU A 23 -6.24 -8.02 20.58
N VAL A 24 -6.99 -8.07 21.67
CA VAL A 24 -6.91 -9.14 22.66
C VAL A 24 -7.90 -10.25 22.28
N THR A 25 -7.40 -11.48 22.33
CA THR A 25 -8.14 -12.71 22.06
C THR A 25 -7.86 -13.74 23.14
N GLN A 26 -8.72 -14.77 23.20
CA GLN A 26 -8.46 -15.96 24.02
C GLN A 26 -7.10 -16.57 23.63
N LYS A 27 -6.39 -17.14 24.60
CA LYS A 27 -5.07 -17.75 24.38
C LYS A 27 -5.05 -18.67 23.15
N ARG A 28 -4.15 -18.42 22.19
CA ARG A 28 -4.07 -19.17 20.91
C ARG A 28 -3.92 -20.68 21.12
N SER A 29 -3.21 -21.12 22.15
CA SER A 29 -3.01 -22.54 22.48
C SER A 29 -4.29 -23.29 22.85
N THR A 30 -5.32 -22.58 23.34
CA THR A 30 -6.59 -23.20 23.73
C THR A 30 -7.48 -23.52 22.54
N GLY A 31 -7.24 -22.90 21.37
CA GLY A 31 -8.07 -23.04 20.17
C GLY A 31 -9.50 -22.49 20.33
N GLN A 32 -9.83 -21.89 21.48
CA GLN A 32 -11.14 -21.31 21.74
C GLN A 32 -11.25 -19.94 21.06
N ARG A 33 -12.44 -19.68 20.48
CA ARG A 33 -12.70 -18.44 19.75
C ARG A 33 -13.26 -17.33 20.64
N TYR A 34 -13.97 -17.68 21.71
CA TYR A 34 -14.67 -16.73 22.58
C TYR A 34 -14.01 -16.70 23.96
N MET A 35 -13.97 -15.50 24.54
CA MET A 35 -13.58 -15.23 25.91
C MET A 35 -14.83 -15.04 26.77
N ASN A 36 -14.83 -15.59 27.97
CA ASN A 36 -15.87 -15.31 28.96
C ASN A 36 -15.51 -14.03 29.72
N MET A 37 -16.51 -13.20 30.01
CA MET A 37 -16.32 -12.00 30.81
C MET A 37 -15.96 -12.39 32.25
N SER A 38 -14.77 -12.00 32.70
CA SER A 38 -14.30 -12.27 34.06
C SER A 38 -13.46 -11.10 34.59
N MET A 39 -13.39 -10.98 35.92
CA MET A 39 -12.55 -9.97 36.55
C MET A 39 -11.06 -10.22 36.29
N GLU A 40 -10.67 -11.49 36.15
CA GLU A 40 -9.30 -11.86 35.79
C GLU A 40 -8.94 -11.40 34.39
N LEU A 41 -9.86 -11.53 33.44
CA LEU A 41 -9.67 -11.06 32.07
C LEU A 41 -9.50 -9.54 32.02
N LEU A 42 -10.33 -8.78 32.73
CA LEU A 42 -10.20 -7.32 32.79
C LEU A 42 -8.86 -6.87 33.39
N LYS A 43 -8.40 -7.53 34.46
CA LYS A 43 -7.08 -7.27 35.06
C LYS A 43 -5.93 -7.59 34.11
N GLU A 44 -6.02 -8.68 33.35
CA GLU A 44 -5.01 -9.05 32.36
C GLU A 44 -4.99 -8.09 31.16
N VAL A 45 -6.15 -7.59 30.73
CA VAL A 45 -6.25 -6.53 29.70
C VAL A 45 -5.64 -5.21 30.19
N GLU A 46 -5.88 -4.82 31.44
CA GLU A 46 -5.24 -3.64 32.04
C GLU A 46 -3.72 -3.82 32.15
N ARG A 47 -3.26 -4.99 32.61
CA ARG A 47 -1.83 -5.32 32.66
C ARG A 47 -1.19 -5.24 31.27
N LEU A 48 -1.92 -5.62 30.22
CA LEU A 48 -1.46 -5.47 28.84
C LEU A 48 -1.38 -4.00 28.43
N ASP A 49 -2.35 -3.17 28.79
CA ASP A 49 -2.31 -1.73 28.52
C ASP A 49 -1.11 -1.06 29.20
N GLU A 50 -0.85 -1.38 30.48
CA GLU A 50 0.34 -0.89 31.20
C GLU A 50 1.64 -1.40 30.57
N PHE A 51 1.66 -2.64 30.09
CA PHE A 51 2.80 -3.21 29.39
C PHE A 51 3.10 -2.47 28.07
N VAL A 52 2.07 -2.19 27.28
CA VAL A 52 2.19 -1.40 26.05
C VAL A 52 2.71 0.00 26.36
N ARG A 53 2.19 0.66 27.40
CA ARG A 53 2.63 2.01 27.80
C ARG A 53 4.06 2.08 28.32
N ASN A 54 4.49 1.05 29.04
CA ASN A 54 5.85 0.97 29.58
C ASN A 54 6.86 0.41 28.58
N THR A 55 6.41 0.01 27.38
CA THR A 55 7.31 -0.51 26.35
C THR A 55 8.22 0.61 25.85
N SER A 56 9.52 0.30 25.85
CA SER A 56 10.55 1.15 25.27
C SER A 56 11.33 0.39 24.21
N THR A 57 11.87 1.10 23.23
CA THR A 57 12.73 0.53 22.19
C THR A 57 13.98 1.38 22.00
N THR A 58 15.08 0.76 21.59
CA THR A 58 16.33 1.47 21.26
C THR A 58 16.37 1.73 19.76
N PHE A 59 16.27 2.99 19.35
CA PHE A 59 16.37 3.39 17.94
C PHE A 59 17.58 4.31 17.74
N LYS A 60 18.54 3.89 16.92
CA LYS A 60 19.79 4.63 16.63
C LYS A 60 20.56 5.10 17.89
N GLY A 61 20.55 4.27 18.95
CA GLY A 61 21.25 4.55 20.21
C GLY A 61 20.47 5.40 21.22
N GLU A 62 19.28 5.90 20.86
CA GLU A 62 18.37 6.59 21.78
C GLU A 62 17.27 5.62 22.27
N VAL A 63 16.95 5.67 23.57
CA VAL A 63 15.78 4.95 24.11
C VAL A 63 14.54 5.78 23.83
N VAL A 64 13.58 5.20 23.14
CA VAL A 64 12.28 5.79 22.83
C VAL A 64 11.26 5.12 23.74
N HIS A 65 10.56 5.92 24.55
CA HIS A 65 9.44 5.44 25.34
C HIS A 65 8.12 5.70 24.61
N PHE A 66 7.13 4.82 24.78
CA PHE A 66 5.78 5.07 24.27
C PHE A 66 5.18 6.37 24.82
N SER A 67 5.46 6.70 26.08
CA SER A 67 5.05 7.95 26.73
C SER A 67 5.48 9.21 25.99
N ASP A 68 6.57 9.16 25.21
CA ASP A 68 7.11 10.32 24.50
C ASP A 68 6.32 10.62 23.22
N LEU A 69 5.63 9.62 22.67
CA LEU A 69 4.89 9.68 21.41
C LEU A 69 3.36 9.66 21.62
N HIS A 70 2.93 9.27 22.82
CA HIS A 70 1.53 9.16 23.21
C HIS A 70 1.01 10.47 23.80
N LYS A 71 -0.13 10.97 23.32
CA LYS A 71 -0.74 12.21 23.82
C LYS A 71 -2.06 12.05 24.56
N ARG A 72 -2.91 11.10 24.17
CA ARG A 72 -4.27 10.98 24.71
C ARG A 72 -4.67 9.54 24.94
N ASP A 73 -5.21 9.32 26.11
CA ASP A 73 -5.73 8.04 26.54
C ASP A 73 -7.17 7.87 26.08
N ILE A 74 -7.42 6.80 25.32
CA ILE A 74 -8.75 6.43 24.82
C ILE A 74 -9.26 5.20 25.56
N ASN A 75 -8.39 4.49 26.29
CA ASN A 75 -8.70 3.26 27.01
C ASN A 75 -9.19 3.57 28.43
N TYR A 76 -9.82 4.73 28.65
CA TYR A 76 -10.32 5.21 29.95
C TYR A 76 -11.26 4.22 30.64
N LEU A 77 -11.97 3.40 29.86
CA LEU A 77 -12.85 2.33 30.35
C LEU A 77 -12.14 1.39 31.34
N PHE A 78 -10.90 1.02 31.05
CA PHE A 78 -10.16 0.05 31.85
C PHE A 78 -9.56 0.66 33.12
N HIS A 79 -9.47 1.98 33.21
CA HIS A 79 -8.97 2.67 34.40
C HIS A 79 -10.03 2.87 35.49
N TRP A 80 -11.33 2.81 35.16
CA TRP A 80 -12.40 2.98 36.14
C TRP A 80 -12.47 1.89 37.21
N TYR A 81 -11.93 0.70 36.94
CA TYR A 81 -11.92 -0.42 37.89
C TYR A 81 -10.96 -0.24 39.08
N LYS A 82 -10.02 0.72 39.03
CA LYS A 82 -9.08 1.01 40.12
C LYS A 82 -9.70 1.76 41.29
N VAL A 83 -10.84 2.42 41.08
CA VAL A 83 -11.55 3.10 42.16
C VAL A 83 -12.36 2.05 42.91
N ASN A 84 -12.06 1.83 44.19
CA ASN A 84 -12.65 0.82 45.10
C ASN A 84 -14.21 0.86 45.26
N PHE A 85 -14.95 1.51 44.37
CA PHE A 85 -16.40 1.52 44.32
C PHE A 85 -16.90 0.42 43.37
N PHE A 86 -16.72 -0.83 43.79
CA PHE A 86 -17.12 -2.04 43.05
C PHE A 86 -18.64 -2.31 43.05
N ALA A 87 -19.48 -1.40 43.54
CA ALA A 87 -20.89 -1.71 43.77
C ALA A 87 -21.83 -1.40 42.56
N ASP A 88 -21.49 -0.45 41.68
CA ASP A 88 -22.45 0.09 40.70
C ASP A 88 -21.89 0.20 39.27
N ILE A 89 -21.17 -0.82 38.78
CA ILE A 89 -20.77 -0.90 37.35
C ILE A 89 -21.62 -1.98 36.67
N ASN A 90 -22.57 -1.55 35.85
CA ASN A 90 -23.40 -2.43 35.03
C ASN A 90 -22.83 -2.45 33.60
N LEU A 91 -22.20 -3.57 33.22
CA LEU A 91 -21.60 -3.75 31.89
C LEU A 91 -22.59 -4.41 30.93
N THR A 92 -23.53 -3.60 30.44
CA THR A 92 -24.50 -3.99 29.41
C THR A 92 -24.03 -3.54 28.04
N PHE A 93 -24.03 -4.43 27.05
CA PHE A 93 -23.74 -4.07 25.67
C PHE A 93 -24.98 -3.43 25.02
N PRO A 94 -24.84 -2.33 24.24
CA PRO A 94 -23.60 -1.62 23.89
C PRO A 94 -23.27 -0.42 24.81
N ILE A 95 -24.12 -0.11 25.78
CA ILE A 95 -23.98 1.03 26.71
C ILE A 95 -23.91 0.52 28.14
N GLY A 96 -22.74 0.68 28.77
CA GLY A 96 -22.53 0.41 30.19
C GLY A 96 -22.89 1.62 31.05
N GLU A 97 -23.13 1.37 32.33
CA GLU A 97 -23.41 2.41 33.33
C GLU A 97 -22.45 2.26 34.51
N ALA A 98 -21.79 3.34 34.90
CA ALA A 98 -20.95 3.40 36.10
C ALA A 98 -21.22 4.72 36.82
N MET A 99 -21.49 4.63 38.12
CA MET A 99 -21.71 5.81 38.98
C MET A 99 -22.79 6.77 38.43
N GLY A 100 -23.84 6.23 37.80
CA GLY A 100 -24.93 7.01 37.17
C GLY A 100 -24.58 7.65 35.82
N HIS A 101 -23.37 7.41 35.29
CA HIS A 101 -22.95 7.86 33.97
C HIS A 101 -22.96 6.71 32.97
N LYS A 102 -23.64 6.92 31.84
CA LYS A 102 -23.63 5.99 30.71
C LYS A 102 -22.38 6.19 29.87
N PHE A 103 -21.75 5.09 29.45
CA PHE A 103 -20.61 5.09 28.53
C PHE A 103 -20.75 3.97 27.50
N PHE A 104 -20.19 4.20 26.31
CA PHE A 104 -20.26 3.25 25.21
C PHE A 104 -19.13 2.21 25.31
N ILE A 105 -19.48 0.93 25.31
CA ILE A 105 -18.52 -0.18 25.41
C ILE A 105 -18.29 -0.92 24.10
N GLY A 106 -19.17 -0.71 23.11
CA GLY A 106 -19.05 -1.30 21.77
C GLY A 106 -17.89 -0.79 20.92
N SER A 107 -17.04 0.11 21.46
CA SER A 107 -15.76 0.48 20.84
C SER A 107 -14.60 -0.39 21.30
N HIS A 108 -14.78 -1.17 22.37
CA HIS A 108 -13.74 -2.00 22.97
C HIS A 108 -14.09 -3.49 22.97
N PHE A 109 -15.37 -3.85 23.07
CA PHE A 109 -15.79 -5.25 23.07
C PHE A 109 -16.50 -5.62 21.76
N PHE A 110 -16.10 -6.74 21.15
CA PHE A 110 -16.56 -7.19 19.84
C PHE A 110 -16.93 -8.67 19.83
N GLY A 111 -17.86 -9.04 18.96
CA GLY A 111 -18.41 -10.40 18.88
C GLY A 111 -19.16 -10.79 20.16
N VAL A 112 -19.82 -9.82 20.79
CA VAL A 112 -20.49 -9.98 22.08
C VAL A 112 -21.78 -10.81 21.92
N ASN A 113 -21.98 -11.78 22.82
CA ASN A 113 -23.22 -12.55 22.97
C ASN A 113 -23.81 -13.13 21.66
N ARG A 114 -22.96 -13.49 20.68
CA ARG A 114 -23.40 -14.05 19.38
C ARG A 114 -24.18 -15.37 19.47
N HIS A 115 -24.25 -15.97 20.65
CA HIS A 115 -25.04 -17.17 20.94
C HIS A 115 -26.49 -16.85 21.33
N GLN A 116 -26.83 -15.59 21.60
CA GLN A 116 -28.17 -15.14 22.00
C GLN A 116 -28.92 -14.52 20.81
N GLU A 117 -30.26 -14.50 20.86
CA GLU A 117 -31.10 -13.85 19.83
C GLU A 117 -30.97 -12.31 19.83
N SER A 118 -30.52 -11.73 20.94
CA SER A 118 -30.24 -10.30 21.09
C SER A 118 -28.81 -10.10 21.59
N GLU A 119 -28.03 -9.29 20.87
CA GLU A 119 -26.69 -8.87 21.30
C GLU A 119 -26.73 -7.86 22.47
N VAL A 120 -27.90 -7.27 22.71
CA VAL A 120 -28.12 -6.30 23.80
C VAL A 120 -28.36 -7.05 25.11
N GLY A 121 -27.49 -6.82 26.09
CA GLY A 121 -27.56 -7.49 27.39
C GLY A 121 -26.23 -7.41 28.17
N PRO A 122 -26.15 -8.01 29.37
CA PRO A 122 -24.89 -8.14 30.09
C PRO A 122 -23.86 -8.90 29.24
N ILE A 123 -22.60 -8.45 29.20
CA ILE A 123 -21.55 -9.12 28.44
C ILE A 123 -21.21 -10.45 29.13
N GLU A 124 -21.58 -11.58 28.51
CA GLU A 124 -21.22 -12.92 28.99
C GLU A 124 -20.03 -13.48 28.22
N GLN A 125 -20.07 -13.36 26.88
CA GLN A 125 -19.04 -13.84 25.97
C GLN A 125 -18.69 -12.79 24.92
N MET A 126 -17.44 -12.76 24.50
CA MET A 126 -16.94 -11.87 23.45
C MET A 126 -15.81 -12.52 22.65
N GLU A 127 -15.63 -12.10 21.40
CA GLU A 127 -14.58 -12.62 20.52
C GLU A 127 -13.29 -11.79 20.63
N PHE A 128 -13.40 -10.46 20.75
CA PHE A 128 -12.25 -9.56 20.83
C PHE A 128 -12.43 -8.48 21.90
N VAL A 129 -11.33 -8.09 22.54
CA VAL A 129 -11.23 -6.83 23.28
C VAL A 129 -10.18 -5.96 22.61
N THR A 130 -10.48 -4.71 22.28
CA THR A 130 -9.54 -3.83 21.56
C THR A 130 -9.09 -2.67 22.42
N LEU A 131 -7.78 -2.42 22.39
CA LEU A 131 -7.14 -1.24 22.98
C LEU A 131 -6.71 -0.31 21.84
N TRP A 132 -7.20 0.92 21.87
CA TRP A 132 -6.92 1.91 20.84
C TRP A 132 -5.85 2.87 21.32
N TYR A 133 -4.81 3.05 20.51
CA TYR A 133 -3.72 3.97 20.82
C TYR A 133 -3.64 5.06 19.75
N MET A 134 -3.43 6.29 20.22
CA MET A 134 -3.17 7.45 19.37
C MET A 134 -1.79 8.01 19.66
N SER A 135 -1.04 8.17 18.58
CA SER A 135 0.30 8.76 18.58
C SER A 135 0.31 9.96 17.65
N GLN A 136 0.96 11.06 18.06
CA GLN A 136 1.14 12.24 17.22
C GLN A 136 2.61 12.32 16.79
N VAL A 137 2.81 12.33 15.48
CA VAL A 137 4.07 12.03 14.83
C VAL A 137 4.28 12.99 13.66
N GLU A 138 4.80 14.18 13.97
CA GLU A 138 4.90 15.27 12.98
C GLU A 138 6.17 15.15 12.13
N SER A 139 7.23 14.54 12.66
CA SER A 139 8.52 14.42 11.99
C SER A 139 8.79 13.02 11.42
N PHE A 140 9.51 12.93 10.30
CA PHE A 140 10.01 11.66 9.76
C PHE A 140 10.86 10.87 10.76
N LYS A 141 11.64 11.55 11.63
CA LYS A 141 12.38 10.88 12.71
C LYS A 141 11.44 10.23 13.72
N GLU A 142 10.33 10.88 14.05
CA GLU A 142 9.33 10.37 14.97
C GLU A 142 8.56 9.20 14.35
N GLN A 143 8.27 9.24 13.04
CA GLN A 143 7.66 8.11 12.32
C GLN A 143 8.53 6.86 12.39
N GLN A 144 9.84 7.00 12.18
CA GLN A 144 10.77 5.87 12.33
C GLN A 144 10.82 5.34 13.77
N ARG A 145 10.72 6.23 14.77
CA ARG A 145 10.68 5.84 16.19
C ARG A 145 9.39 5.09 16.53
N LEU A 146 8.24 5.56 16.06
CA LEU A 146 6.96 4.88 16.25
C LEU A 146 6.97 3.53 15.53
N GLN A 147 7.45 3.46 14.29
CA GLN A 147 7.60 2.21 13.55
C GLN A 147 8.46 1.20 14.32
N ALA A 148 9.59 1.62 14.91
CA ALA A 148 10.44 0.73 15.69
C ALA A 148 9.74 0.20 16.95
N LEU A 149 8.88 1.01 17.58
CA LEU A 149 8.11 0.62 18.75
C LEU A 149 6.98 -0.35 18.38
N GLU A 150 6.22 -0.04 17.33
CA GLU A 150 5.16 -0.92 16.82
C GLU A 150 5.73 -2.26 16.34
N MET A 151 6.86 -2.27 15.62
CA MET A 151 7.51 -3.51 15.20
C MET A 151 7.95 -4.36 16.39
N LYS A 152 8.47 -3.77 17.46
CA LYS A 152 8.81 -4.49 18.68
C LYS A 152 7.58 -5.11 19.36
N LEU A 153 6.49 -4.35 19.45
CA LEU A 153 5.22 -4.86 19.98
C LEU A 153 4.63 -5.96 19.09
N PHE A 154 4.76 -5.83 17.78
CA PHE A 154 4.37 -6.86 16.83
C PHE A 154 5.19 -8.15 17.00
N GLU A 155 6.51 -8.07 17.20
CA GLU A 155 7.35 -9.22 17.53
C GLU A 155 6.95 -9.88 18.86
N LEU A 156 6.64 -9.09 19.89
CA LEU A 156 6.16 -9.61 21.18
C LEU A 156 4.78 -10.29 21.05
N SER A 157 3.90 -9.74 20.23
CA SER A 157 2.59 -10.33 19.90
C SER A 157 2.73 -11.69 19.19
N ARG A 158 3.81 -11.85 18.41
CA ARG A 158 4.14 -13.10 17.72
C ARG A 158 4.61 -14.17 18.69
N ALA A 159 5.43 -13.79 19.66
CA ALA A 159 5.99 -14.72 20.65
C ALA A 159 4.91 -15.34 21.56
N ASP A 160 3.77 -14.67 21.74
CA ASP A 160 2.62 -15.16 22.55
C ASP A 160 3.01 -15.62 23.97
N ASN A 161 3.96 -14.91 24.61
CA ASN A 161 4.49 -15.25 25.94
C ASN A 161 3.98 -14.30 27.06
N PHE A 162 2.97 -13.47 26.77
CA PHE A 162 2.53 -12.43 27.70
C PHE A 162 1.72 -12.97 28.89
N SER A 163 0.75 -13.83 28.60
CA SER A 163 -0.19 -14.38 29.57
C SER A 163 -0.60 -15.80 29.17
N ASP A 164 -1.02 -16.60 30.15
CA ASP A 164 -1.61 -17.92 29.91
C ASP A 164 -3.11 -17.83 29.57
N LEU A 165 -3.75 -16.70 29.89
CA LEU A 165 -5.18 -16.47 29.67
C LEU A 165 -5.47 -15.80 28.32
N ILE A 166 -4.66 -14.81 27.94
CA ILE A 166 -4.87 -14.00 26.74
C ILE A 166 -3.71 -14.06 25.77
N SER A 167 -4.04 -13.92 24.49
CA SER A 167 -3.11 -13.63 23.41
C SER A 167 -3.48 -12.28 22.80
N PHE A 168 -2.49 -11.47 22.44
CA PHE A 168 -2.73 -10.20 21.76
C PHE A 168 -2.12 -10.21 20.37
N ASP A 169 -2.79 -9.51 19.46
CA ASP A 169 -2.32 -9.17 18.12
C ASP A 169 -2.26 -7.66 17.99
N MET A 170 -1.43 -7.18 17.08
CA MET A 170 -1.29 -5.76 16.80
C MET A 170 -1.56 -5.48 15.33
N TYR A 171 -2.27 -4.38 15.08
CA TYR A 171 -2.40 -3.80 13.75
C TYR A 171 -2.11 -2.30 13.82
N GLY A 172 -1.16 -1.85 13.00
CA GLY A 172 -0.75 -0.45 12.89
C GLY A 172 -0.29 -0.15 11.47
N ASP A 173 -0.50 1.09 11.03
CA ASP A 173 -0.15 1.53 9.67
C ASP A 173 1.37 1.43 9.42
N GLN A 174 2.21 1.67 10.44
CA GLN A 174 3.67 1.56 10.30
C GLN A 174 4.16 0.12 10.19
N VAL A 175 3.52 -0.82 10.91
CA VAL A 175 3.77 -2.27 10.75
C VAL A 175 3.37 -2.74 9.35
N ALA A 176 2.20 -2.31 8.87
CA ALA A 176 1.73 -2.63 7.52
C ALA A 176 2.72 -2.14 6.45
N ASN A 177 3.19 -0.89 6.56
CA ASN A 177 4.22 -0.36 5.66
C ASN A 177 5.54 -1.12 5.74
N ALA A 178 5.97 -1.51 6.95
CA ALA A 178 7.20 -2.29 7.14
C ALA A 178 7.13 -3.69 6.51
N GLU A 179 6.03 -4.41 6.71
CA GLU A 179 5.81 -5.74 6.14
C GLU A 179 5.63 -5.69 4.62
N MET A 180 5.00 -4.64 4.08
CA MET A 180 4.95 -4.40 2.63
C MET A 180 6.36 -4.18 2.05
N LEU A 181 7.20 -3.36 2.69
CA LEU A 181 8.60 -3.15 2.27
C LEU A 181 9.43 -4.43 2.35
N ARG A 182 9.22 -5.28 3.37
CA ARG A 182 9.84 -6.61 3.45
C ARG A 182 9.50 -7.47 2.22
N GLY A 183 8.24 -7.45 1.78
CA GLY A 183 7.81 -8.09 0.54
C GLY A 183 8.52 -7.56 -0.71
N THR A 184 8.68 -6.24 -0.78
CA THR A 184 9.43 -5.59 -1.87
C THR A 184 10.88 -6.07 -1.90
N PHE A 185 11.58 -6.19 -0.77
CA PHE A 185 12.94 -6.72 -0.73
C PHE A 185 13.05 -8.17 -1.22
N HIS A 186 12.06 -9.02 -0.89
CA HIS A 186 12.01 -10.37 -1.43
C HIS A 186 11.85 -10.35 -2.96
N THR A 187 11.00 -9.46 -3.47
CA THR A 187 10.77 -9.28 -4.90
C THR A 187 12.02 -8.79 -5.63
N VAL A 188 12.79 -7.87 -5.04
CA VAL A 188 14.07 -7.39 -5.59
C VAL A 188 15.08 -8.55 -5.75
N LYS A 189 15.12 -9.50 -4.81
CA LYS A 189 15.97 -10.70 -4.95
C LYS A 189 15.55 -11.56 -6.13
N LEU A 190 14.24 -11.73 -6.34
CA LEU A 190 13.70 -12.46 -7.50
C LEU A 190 13.99 -11.73 -8.81
N PHE A 191 13.93 -10.40 -8.83
CA PHE A 191 14.34 -9.62 -10.00
C PHE A 191 15.82 -9.80 -10.32
N ALA A 192 16.70 -9.80 -9.31
CA ALA A 192 18.12 -10.07 -9.51
C ALA A 192 18.35 -11.45 -10.16
N LEU A 193 17.60 -12.48 -9.73
CA LEU A 193 17.61 -13.80 -10.39
C LEU A 193 17.15 -13.70 -11.86
N GLY A 194 16.11 -12.93 -12.14
CA GLY A 194 15.63 -12.65 -13.50
C GLY A 194 16.70 -12.02 -14.39
N VAL A 195 17.46 -11.04 -13.89
CA VAL A 195 18.58 -10.42 -14.61
C VAL A 195 19.67 -11.45 -14.92
N VAL A 196 20.02 -12.32 -13.96
CA VAL A 196 21.01 -13.38 -14.18
C VAL A 196 20.53 -14.36 -15.27
N LEU A 197 19.26 -14.77 -15.23
CA LEU A 197 18.67 -15.65 -16.24
C LEU A 197 18.65 -14.97 -17.63
N MET A 198 18.37 -13.67 -17.68
CA MET A 198 18.41 -12.89 -18.91
C MET A 198 19.84 -12.81 -19.48
N ILE A 199 20.86 -12.56 -18.65
CA ILE A 199 22.27 -12.59 -19.05
C ILE A 199 22.66 -13.97 -19.60
N ILE A 200 22.23 -15.06 -18.96
CA ILE A 200 22.46 -16.43 -19.44
C ILE A 200 21.80 -16.64 -20.80
N PHE A 201 20.55 -16.20 -20.96
CA PHE A 201 19.83 -16.28 -22.23
C PHE A 201 20.56 -15.51 -23.33
N MET A 202 21.00 -14.27 -23.06
CA MET A 202 21.79 -13.48 -24.00
C MET A 202 23.12 -14.15 -24.33
N ALA A 203 23.79 -14.78 -23.36
CA ALA A 203 25.01 -15.53 -23.60
C ALA A 203 24.78 -16.73 -24.54
N ILE A 204 23.63 -17.40 -24.43
CA ILE A 204 23.25 -18.48 -25.35
C ILE A 204 22.90 -17.92 -26.73
N ALA A 205 22.12 -16.85 -26.81
CA ALA A 205 21.72 -16.23 -28.07
C ALA A 205 22.91 -15.65 -28.85
N PHE A 206 23.90 -15.10 -28.13
CA PHE A 206 25.12 -14.51 -28.68
C PHE A 206 26.27 -15.52 -28.80
N ARG A 207 26.01 -16.83 -28.70
CA ARG A 207 27.05 -17.88 -28.78
C ARG A 207 27.88 -17.86 -30.08
N HIS A 208 27.36 -17.24 -31.13
CA HIS A 208 28.07 -17.09 -32.41
C HIS A 208 29.14 -15.98 -32.41
N ILE A 209 29.14 -15.12 -31.38
CA ILE A 209 30.07 -14.01 -31.19
C ILE A 209 31.30 -14.53 -30.43
N SER A 210 32.46 -13.94 -30.69
CA SER A 210 33.71 -14.33 -30.02
C SER A 210 33.63 -14.20 -28.49
N LEU A 211 34.29 -15.11 -27.76
CA LEU A 211 34.31 -15.14 -26.29
C LEU A 211 34.88 -13.86 -25.65
N LYS A 212 35.59 -13.02 -26.42
CA LYS A 212 36.13 -11.73 -25.95
C LYS A 212 35.15 -10.57 -26.11
N SER A 213 34.39 -10.53 -27.20
CA SER A 213 33.43 -9.46 -27.52
C SER A 213 32.08 -9.69 -26.86
N GLN A 214 31.67 -10.95 -26.73
CA GLN A 214 30.41 -11.37 -26.13
C GLN A 214 30.10 -10.74 -24.75
N PRO A 215 30.97 -10.81 -23.72
CA PRO A 215 30.65 -10.25 -22.41
C PRO A 215 30.51 -8.72 -22.43
N ILE A 216 31.23 -8.03 -23.30
CA ILE A 216 31.18 -6.56 -23.41
C ILE A 216 29.86 -6.12 -24.05
N LEU A 217 29.40 -6.83 -25.08
CA LEU A 217 28.10 -6.55 -25.71
C LEU A 217 26.94 -6.84 -24.76
N ILE A 218 27.01 -7.93 -23.98
CA ILE A 218 25.99 -8.23 -22.96
C ILE A 218 25.99 -7.17 -21.87
N LEU A 219 27.18 -6.74 -21.41
CA LEU A 219 27.30 -5.65 -20.45
C LEU A 219 26.75 -4.33 -21.00
N GLY A 220 26.96 -4.05 -22.28
CA GLY A 220 26.38 -2.90 -22.96
C GLY A 220 24.85 -2.98 -22.99
N ALA A 221 24.30 -4.08 -23.47
CA ALA A 221 22.85 -4.27 -23.67
C ALA A 221 22.05 -4.29 -22.36
N VAL A 222 22.62 -4.81 -21.27
CA VAL A 222 21.98 -4.78 -19.93
C VAL A 222 22.34 -3.49 -19.19
N GLY A 223 23.49 -2.91 -19.51
CA GLY A 223 24.01 -1.69 -18.91
C GLY A 223 23.28 -0.43 -19.36
N SER A 224 22.93 -0.29 -20.64
CA SER A 224 22.19 0.89 -21.12
C SER A 224 20.86 1.10 -20.38
N PRO A 225 19.98 0.09 -20.23
CA PRO A 225 18.71 0.28 -19.53
C PRO A 225 18.90 0.45 -18.01
N ALA A 226 19.93 -0.18 -17.45
CA ALA A 226 20.29 -0.01 -16.04
C ALA A 226 20.79 1.41 -15.73
N ILE A 227 21.60 2.00 -16.64
CA ILE A 227 22.06 3.38 -16.51
C ILE A 227 20.88 4.34 -16.74
N ALA A 228 19.99 4.07 -17.70
CA ALA A 228 18.80 4.90 -17.96
C ALA A 228 17.88 4.98 -16.74
N THR A 229 17.62 3.84 -16.10
CA THR A 229 16.80 3.77 -14.88
C THR A 229 17.50 4.45 -13.71
N ALA A 230 18.80 4.25 -13.52
CA ALA A 230 19.58 4.94 -12.49
C ALA A 230 19.59 6.47 -12.68
N THR A 231 19.78 6.95 -13.90
CA THR A 231 19.70 8.38 -14.25
C THR A 231 18.31 8.94 -13.96
N THR A 232 17.26 8.19 -14.26
CA THR A 232 15.89 8.60 -13.96
C THR A 232 15.63 8.74 -12.47
N PHE A 233 16.04 7.76 -11.66
CA PHE A 233 15.93 7.86 -10.20
C PHE A 233 16.76 9.03 -9.63
N ALA A 234 17.94 9.29 -10.18
CA ALA A 234 18.77 10.41 -9.77
C ALA A 234 18.11 11.76 -10.08
N ILE A 235 17.54 11.93 -11.28
CA ILE A 235 16.86 13.17 -11.68
C ILE A 235 15.60 13.39 -10.83
N LEU A 236 14.77 12.36 -10.65
CA LEU A 236 13.55 12.47 -9.84
C LEU A 236 13.88 12.71 -8.36
N GLY A 237 14.95 12.09 -7.85
CA GLY A 237 15.45 12.35 -6.50
C GLY A 237 15.96 13.79 -6.33
N TRP A 238 16.59 14.37 -7.35
CA TRP A 238 17.03 15.76 -7.31
C TRP A 238 15.85 16.75 -7.39
N LEU A 239 14.73 16.35 -7.99
CA LEU A 239 13.49 17.12 -8.01
C LEU A 239 12.62 16.92 -6.75
N ASP A 240 13.16 16.28 -5.70
CA ASP A 240 12.47 15.95 -4.45
C ASP A 240 11.16 15.17 -4.66
N PHE A 241 11.10 14.31 -5.68
CA PHE A 241 9.91 13.50 -5.95
C PHE A 241 9.79 12.34 -4.94
N PRO A 242 8.61 12.10 -4.34
CA PRO A 242 8.44 11.06 -3.32
C PRO A 242 8.64 9.66 -3.92
N PHE A 243 9.53 8.88 -3.29
CA PHE A 243 9.80 7.50 -3.70
C PHE A 243 8.69 6.56 -3.23
N ASN A 244 8.11 5.80 -4.16
CA ASN A 244 7.05 4.82 -3.88
C ASN A 244 7.56 3.39 -4.10
N SER A 245 7.10 2.42 -3.29
CA SER A 245 7.51 1.01 -3.40
C SER A 245 7.21 0.38 -4.76
N ILE A 246 6.18 0.85 -5.47
CA ILE A 246 5.81 0.37 -6.82
C ILE A 246 6.88 0.76 -7.86
N MET A 247 7.60 1.88 -7.67
CA MET A 247 8.67 2.31 -8.57
C MET A 247 9.83 1.31 -8.63
N CYS A 248 9.98 0.44 -7.65
CA CYS A 248 10.96 -0.66 -7.68
C CYS A 248 10.75 -1.64 -8.85
N ILE A 249 9.59 -1.62 -9.52
CA ILE A 249 9.30 -2.44 -10.70
C ILE A 249 9.87 -1.81 -11.98
N THR A 250 10.06 -0.49 -12.03
CA THR A 250 10.50 0.24 -13.21
C THR A 250 11.82 -0.29 -13.81
N PRO A 251 12.88 -0.58 -13.03
CA PRO A 251 14.12 -1.15 -13.57
C PRO A 251 13.91 -2.44 -14.36
N PHE A 252 13.03 -3.32 -13.87
CA PHE A 252 12.75 -4.59 -14.53
C PHE A 252 12.00 -4.39 -15.85
N LEU A 253 11.02 -3.48 -15.86
CA LEU A 253 10.22 -3.18 -17.05
C LEU A 253 11.09 -2.55 -18.16
N VAL A 254 11.92 -1.57 -17.80
CA VAL A 254 12.80 -0.89 -18.75
C VAL A 254 13.88 -1.82 -19.26
N MET A 255 14.45 -2.68 -18.41
CA MET A 255 15.42 -3.68 -18.83
C MET A 255 14.86 -4.64 -19.88
N GLY A 256 13.58 -5.04 -19.77
CA GLY A 256 12.94 -5.87 -20.79
C GLY A 256 12.80 -5.16 -22.14
N ILE A 257 12.49 -3.86 -22.15
CA ILE A 257 12.36 -3.06 -23.36
C ILE A 257 13.73 -2.82 -24.00
N GLY A 258 14.70 -2.33 -23.22
CA GLY A 258 16.01 -1.97 -23.75
C GLY A 258 16.84 -3.17 -24.23
N VAL A 259 16.67 -4.35 -23.62
CA VAL A 259 17.33 -5.57 -24.12
C VAL A 259 16.75 -6.01 -25.47
N ASP A 260 15.44 -5.89 -25.70
CA ASP A 260 14.83 -6.18 -27.02
C ASP A 260 15.40 -5.26 -28.11
N ASP A 261 15.53 -3.98 -27.78
CA ASP A 261 16.15 -2.94 -28.60
C ASP A 261 17.63 -3.27 -28.93
N ALA A 262 18.40 -3.75 -27.95
CA ALA A 262 19.78 -4.22 -28.16
C ALA A 262 19.85 -5.43 -29.11
N PHE A 263 18.92 -6.36 -28.99
CA PHE A 263 18.81 -7.53 -29.89
C PHE A 263 18.53 -7.12 -31.32
N LEU A 264 17.61 -6.18 -31.53
CA LEU A 264 17.29 -5.64 -32.85
C LEU A 264 18.52 -5.00 -33.49
N LEU A 265 19.19 -4.08 -32.79
CA LEU A 265 20.41 -3.41 -33.27
C LEU A 265 21.50 -4.42 -33.67
N LEU A 266 21.77 -5.41 -32.81
CA LEU A 266 22.77 -6.43 -33.10
C LEU A 266 22.37 -7.32 -34.28
N HIS A 267 21.08 -7.66 -34.43
CA HIS A 267 20.58 -8.45 -35.54
C HIS A 267 20.82 -7.74 -36.89
N SER A 268 20.44 -6.46 -37.00
CA SER A 268 20.70 -5.70 -38.24
C SER A 268 22.17 -5.46 -38.47
N TRP A 269 22.95 -5.23 -37.40
CA TRP A 269 24.40 -5.14 -37.51
C TRP A 269 24.95 -6.40 -38.16
N ARG A 270 24.56 -7.60 -37.70
CA ARG A 270 25.00 -8.87 -38.30
C ARG A 270 24.52 -9.05 -39.75
N SER A 271 23.32 -8.61 -40.10
CA SER A 271 22.80 -8.70 -41.46
C SER A 271 23.62 -7.87 -42.48
N HIS A 272 24.29 -6.81 -42.03
CA HIS A 272 25.07 -5.90 -42.87
C HIS A 272 26.60 -6.09 -42.72
N GLY A 273 27.05 -7.31 -42.37
CA GLY A 273 28.46 -7.61 -42.12
C GLY A 273 29.43 -7.42 -43.29
N ASN A 274 28.95 -7.15 -44.50
CA ASN A 274 29.80 -6.94 -45.68
C ASN A 274 30.21 -5.47 -45.90
N LEU A 275 29.71 -4.54 -45.08
CA LEU A 275 29.95 -3.11 -45.21
C LEU A 275 30.96 -2.62 -44.17
N PRO A 276 31.80 -1.61 -44.50
CA PRO A 276 32.70 -1.01 -43.52
C PRO A 276 31.91 -0.42 -42.35
N ALA A 277 32.49 -0.43 -41.15
CA ALA A 277 31.82 -0.09 -39.88
C ALA A 277 30.96 1.19 -39.92
N LYS A 278 31.44 2.25 -40.61
CA LYS A 278 30.71 3.52 -40.75
C LYS A 278 29.43 3.38 -41.59
N GLU A 279 29.53 2.72 -42.75
CA GLU A 279 28.38 2.49 -43.64
C GLU A 279 27.42 1.46 -43.05
N ARG A 280 27.97 0.45 -42.35
CA ARG A 280 27.20 -0.54 -41.61
C ARG A 280 26.35 0.10 -40.52
N MET A 281 26.92 0.99 -39.70
CA MET A 281 26.14 1.69 -38.66
C MET A 281 25.06 2.59 -39.29
N TYR A 282 25.36 3.26 -40.39
CA TYR A 282 24.37 4.04 -41.12
C TYR A 282 23.19 3.18 -41.58
N MET A 283 23.44 2.01 -42.17
CA MET A 283 22.38 1.09 -42.60
C MET A 283 21.57 0.54 -41.41
N VAL A 284 22.24 0.22 -40.30
CA VAL A 284 21.58 -0.29 -39.09
C VAL A 284 20.62 0.75 -38.51
N ILE A 285 21.09 1.98 -38.32
CA ILE A 285 20.25 3.08 -37.81
C ILE A 285 19.14 3.41 -38.80
N HIS A 286 19.41 3.40 -40.11
CA HIS A 286 18.39 3.67 -41.12
C HIS A 286 17.28 2.61 -41.12
N GLN A 287 17.61 1.32 -40.97
CA GLN A 287 16.64 0.24 -41.01
C GLN A 287 15.88 0.07 -39.68
N ILE A 288 16.58 0.15 -38.55
CA ILE A 288 16.02 -0.19 -37.23
C ILE A 288 15.64 1.05 -36.42
N GLY A 289 16.35 2.17 -36.60
CA GLY A 289 16.09 3.41 -35.87
C GLY A 289 14.62 3.87 -35.90
N PRO A 290 13.94 3.88 -37.06
CA PRO A 290 12.51 4.22 -37.10
C PRO A 290 11.63 3.26 -36.30
N SER A 291 11.93 1.96 -36.31
CA SER A 291 11.17 0.96 -35.55
C SER A 291 11.33 1.17 -34.05
N MET A 292 12.56 1.33 -33.57
CA MET A 292 12.85 1.61 -32.16
C MET A 292 12.24 2.94 -31.71
N ALA A 293 12.33 3.99 -32.54
CA ALA A 293 11.74 5.28 -32.20
C ALA A 293 10.22 5.19 -32.03
N ILE A 294 9.53 4.40 -32.87
CA ILE A 294 8.08 4.19 -32.76
C ILE A 294 7.75 3.40 -31.49
N THR A 295 8.47 2.32 -31.18
CA THR A 295 8.21 1.53 -29.97
C THR A 295 8.48 2.33 -28.69
N SER A 296 9.62 3.03 -28.59
CA SER A 296 9.94 3.87 -27.43
C SER A 296 8.97 5.05 -27.29
N ALA A 297 8.59 5.71 -28.39
CA ALA A 297 7.63 6.82 -28.36
C ALA A 297 6.23 6.36 -27.95
N THR A 298 5.75 5.24 -28.48
CA THR A 298 4.43 4.69 -28.10
C THR A 298 4.39 4.25 -26.65
N ASN A 299 5.45 3.59 -26.15
CA ASN A 299 5.57 3.24 -24.73
C ASN A 299 5.64 4.48 -23.84
N THR A 300 6.45 5.49 -24.20
CA THR A 300 6.55 6.76 -23.47
C THR A 300 5.21 7.46 -23.41
N LEU A 301 4.46 7.53 -24.52
CA LEU A 301 3.13 8.14 -24.55
C LEU A 301 2.10 7.34 -23.74
N ALA A 302 2.15 6.00 -23.80
CA ALA A 302 1.25 5.14 -23.02
C ALA A 302 1.44 5.35 -21.51
N PHE A 303 2.69 5.34 -21.02
CA PHE A 303 2.98 5.67 -19.63
C PHE A 303 2.72 7.15 -19.31
N GLY A 304 2.96 8.05 -20.27
CA GLY A 304 2.65 9.47 -20.14
C GLY A 304 1.16 9.74 -19.88
N ILE A 305 0.26 9.03 -20.57
CA ILE A 305 -1.18 9.08 -20.30
C ILE A 305 -1.47 8.56 -18.88
N GLY A 306 -0.74 7.53 -18.42
CA GLY A 306 -0.86 6.97 -17.06
C GLY A 306 -0.55 7.97 -15.94
N ILE A 307 0.18 9.05 -16.22
CA ILE A 307 0.44 10.14 -15.26
C ILE A 307 -0.86 10.81 -14.82
N THR A 308 -1.89 10.83 -15.67
CA THR A 308 -3.21 11.43 -15.37
C THR A 308 -4.06 10.61 -14.39
N SER A 309 -3.56 9.46 -13.92
CA SER A 309 -4.26 8.61 -12.96
C SER A 309 -4.53 9.34 -11.62
N PRO A 310 -5.75 9.20 -11.04
CA PRO A 310 -6.09 9.85 -9.77
C PRO A 310 -5.34 9.27 -8.57
N THR A 311 -4.75 8.07 -8.70
CA THR A 311 -3.98 7.41 -7.64
C THR A 311 -2.52 7.91 -7.68
N PRO A 312 -2.04 8.67 -6.67
CA PRO A 312 -0.70 9.29 -6.70
C PRO A 312 0.44 8.28 -6.87
N GLN A 313 0.29 7.08 -6.29
CA GLN A 313 1.29 6.02 -6.40
C GLN A 313 1.44 5.51 -7.84
N MET A 314 0.32 5.39 -8.57
CA MET A 314 0.31 4.97 -9.98
C MET A 314 0.80 6.09 -10.89
N SER A 315 0.38 7.34 -10.64
CA SER A 315 0.86 8.51 -11.38
C SER A 315 2.38 8.66 -11.29
N GLY A 316 2.95 8.57 -10.08
CA GLY A 316 4.39 8.63 -9.86
C GLY A 316 5.16 7.48 -10.52
N PHE A 317 4.63 6.25 -10.47
CA PHE A 317 5.21 5.11 -11.18
C PHE A 317 5.22 5.31 -12.70
N CYS A 318 4.12 5.83 -13.26
CA CYS A 318 4.00 6.10 -14.69
C CYS A 318 4.96 7.21 -15.15
N LEU A 319 5.09 8.27 -14.37
CA LEU A 319 6.07 9.34 -14.62
C LEU A 319 7.49 8.79 -14.64
N CYS A 320 7.88 8.03 -13.61
CA CYS A 320 9.20 7.42 -13.52
C CYS A 320 9.49 6.49 -14.70
N THR A 321 8.54 5.64 -15.05
CA THR A 321 8.70 4.67 -16.15
C THR A 321 8.76 5.37 -17.50
N SER A 322 7.93 6.40 -17.73
CA SER A 322 7.94 7.19 -18.96
C SER A 322 9.29 7.88 -19.20
N VAL A 323 9.86 8.48 -18.16
CA VAL A 323 11.17 9.16 -18.25
C VAL A 323 12.29 8.12 -18.46
N ALA A 324 12.20 6.97 -17.78
CA ALA A 324 13.20 5.91 -17.92
C ALA A 324 13.23 5.31 -19.33
N ILE A 325 12.08 5.09 -19.97
CA ILE A 325 12.02 4.59 -21.36
C ILE A 325 12.58 5.61 -22.35
N LEU A 326 12.37 6.91 -22.10
CA LEU A 326 12.94 7.96 -22.93
C LEU A 326 14.48 7.99 -22.82
N PHE A 327 15.02 7.86 -21.60
CA PHE A 327 16.48 7.76 -21.42
C PHE A 327 17.05 6.45 -21.97
N ASP A 328 16.32 5.35 -21.85
CA ASP A 328 16.69 4.05 -22.39
C ASP A 328 16.92 4.14 -23.90
N PHE A 329 15.96 4.70 -24.64
CA PHE A 329 16.11 4.97 -26.07
C PHE A 329 17.37 5.79 -26.40
N ILE A 330 17.63 6.86 -25.66
CA ILE A 330 18.82 7.71 -25.89
C ILE A 330 20.11 6.93 -25.59
N PHE A 331 20.16 6.20 -24.49
CA PHE A 331 21.35 5.47 -24.05
C PHE A 331 21.61 4.22 -24.87
N GLU A 332 20.60 3.64 -25.51
CA GLU A 332 20.80 2.53 -26.43
C GLU A 332 21.61 2.98 -27.65
N PHE A 333 21.30 4.15 -28.23
CA PHE A 333 22.11 4.73 -29.30
C PHE A 333 23.43 5.34 -28.82
N ALA A 334 23.48 5.90 -27.60
CA ALA A 334 24.66 6.60 -27.09
C ALA A 334 25.71 5.68 -26.43
N ILE A 335 25.28 4.53 -25.88
CA ILE A 335 26.13 3.58 -25.15
C ILE A 335 26.25 2.28 -25.94
N PHE A 336 25.13 1.57 -26.17
CA PHE A 336 25.18 0.25 -26.80
C PHE A 336 25.64 0.32 -28.26
N GLY A 337 25.15 1.28 -29.04
CA GLY A 337 25.58 1.49 -30.43
C GLY A 337 27.10 1.61 -30.61
N PRO A 338 27.78 2.55 -29.92
CA PRO A 338 29.25 2.67 -29.99
C PRO A 338 29.99 1.45 -29.44
N LEU A 339 29.51 0.84 -28.35
CA LEU A 339 30.11 -0.40 -27.81
C LEU A 339 30.07 -1.52 -28.85
N MET A 340 28.96 -1.63 -29.58
CA MET A 340 28.82 -2.57 -30.69
C MET A 340 29.83 -2.27 -31.79
N VAL A 341 30.06 -1.02 -32.19
CA VAL A 341 31.05 -0.71 -33.24
C VAL A 341 32.48 -1.03 -32.81
N ILE A 342 32.83 -0.72 -31.57
CA ILE A 342 34.22 -0.79 -31.09
C ILE A 342 34.63 -2.23 -30.74
N PHE A 343 33.73 -2.99 -30.11
CA PHE A 343 34.07 -4.30 -29.54
C PHE A 343 33.61 -5.48 -30.38
N TYR A 344 32.86 -5.25 -31.45
CA TYR A 344 32.50 -6.29 -32.40
C TYR A 344 33.69 -6.56 -33.36
N ASP A 345 34.35 -7.71 -33.22
CA ASP A 345 35.57 -8.05 -33.97
C ASP A 345 35.25 -8.41 -35.44
N GLU A 346 35.92 -7.76 -36.41
CA GLU A 346 35.77 -8.00 -37.86
C GLU A 346 36.21 -9.41 -38.30
N ARG A 347 36.94 -10.18 -37.47
CA ARG A 347 37.19 -11.60 -37.76
C ARG A 347 35.91 -12.46 -37.81
N GLU A 348 34.79 -11.90 -37.39
CA GLU A 348 33.44 -12.45 -37.54
C GLU A 348 32.87 -12.30 -38.98
N GLU A 349 33.53 -11.56 -39.89
CA GLU A 349 33.07 -11.28 -41.26
C GLU A 349 33.19 -12.45 -42.24
N LYS A 350 34.01 -13.48 -42.00
CA LYS A 350 34.09 -14.60 -42.94
C LYS A 350 32.80 -15.42 -42.88
N PRO A 351 31.92 -15.37 -43.92
CA PRO A 351 30.85 -16.34 -44.00
C PRO A 351 31.53 -17.67 -44.28
N ARG A 352 31.47 -18.61 -43.35
CA ARG A 352 31.60 -20.02 -43.71
C ARG A 352 30.44 -20.33 -44.66
N GLY A 353 30.68 -20.16 -45.96
CA GLY A 353 29.81 -20.60 -47.06
C GLY A 353 28.35 -20.21 -46.93
N VAL A 354 27.91 -19.23 -47.74
CA VAL A 354 26.49 -19.02 -48.06
C VAL A 354 25.93 -20.32 -48.66
N ASN A 355 25.32 -21.15 -47.81
CA ASN A 355 24.25 -22.10 -48.11
C ASN A 355 23.93 -22.90 -46.85
N LYS A 356 23.10 -22.31 -45.98
CA LYS A 356 22.00 -22.96 -45.29
C LYS A 356 21.28 -21.89 -44.50
N SER A 357 19.96 -21.86 -44.64
CA SER A 357 19.02 -21.31 -43.68
C SER A 357 19.60 -21.43 -42.27
N VAL A 358 19.58 -20.34 -41.50
CA VAL A 358 20.00 -20.33 -40.10
C VAL A 358 19.02 -21.20 -39.31
N ASP A 359 19.25 -22.51 -39.35
CA ASP A 359 18.63 -23.48 -38.46
C ASP A 359 19.23 -23.23 -37.08
N TYR A 360 18.40 -22.70 -36.18
CA TYR A 360 18.69 -22.69 -34.75
C TYR A 360 18.80 -24.14 -34.27
N SER A 361 19.99 -24.74 -34.39
CA SER A 361 20.28 -26.09 -33.90
C SER A 361 20.53 -26.04 -32.39
N PHE A 362 19.46 -25.84 -31.62
CA PHE A 362 19.34 -26.39 -30.27
C PHE A 362 18.77 -27.81 -30.41
N GLY A 363 19.34 -28.78 -29.71
CA GLY A 363 19.07 -30.21 -29.94
C GLY A 363 17.58 -30.57 -30.09
N TYR A 364 17.30 -31.40 -31.10
CA TYR A 364 16.12 -32.26 -31.28
C TYR A 364 14.80 -31.72 -31.88
N PHE A 365 14.60 -30.44 -32.17
CA PHE A 365 13.46 -30.00 -33.01
C PHE A 365 13.83 -28.77 -33.86
N THR A 366 14.16 -28.97 -35.14
CA THR A 366 14.30 -27.87 -36.11
C THR A 366 12.92 -27.45 -36.61
N ILE A 367 12.25 -26.54 -35.89
CA ILE A 367 11.09 -25.84 -36.45
C ILE A 367 11.62 -24.89 -37.52
N SER A 368 11.56 -25.32 -38.78
CA SER A 368 11.86 -24.44 -39.91
C SER A 368 10.83 -23.30 -39.93
N TRP A 369 11.32 -22.05 -39.84
CA TRP A 369 10.49 -20.85 -39.96
C TRP A 369 9.66 -20.83 -41.26
N GLU A 370 10.17 -21.45 -42.32
CA GLU A 370 9.42 -21.62 -43.56
C GLU A 370 8.21 -22.55 -43.42
N SER A 371 8.35 -23.64 -42.66
CA SER A 371 7.23 -24.56 -42.41
C SER A 371 6.15 -23.87 -41.57
N TYR A 372 6.57 -23.15 -40.52
CA TYR A 372 5.67 -22.36 -39.68
C TYR A 372 4.91 -21.31 -40.49
N THR A 373 5.61 -20.51 -41.29
CA THR A 373 4.98 -19.47 -42.14
C THR A 373 4.07 -20.06 -43.22
N LYS A 374 4.46 -21.17 -43.86
CA LYS A 374 3.60 -21.89 -44.83
C LYS A 374 2.31 -22.40 -44.17
N VAL A 375 2.40 -22.97 -42.96
CA VAL A 375 1.23 -23.41 -42.20
C VAL A 375 0.35 -22.22 -41.83
N LEU A 376 0.93 -21.13 -41.32
CA LEU A 376 0.20 -19.93 -40.91
C LEU A 376 -0.51 -19.23 -42.08
N LEU A 377 0.12 -19.19 -43.25
CA LEU A 377 -0.43 -18.56 -44.46
C LEU A 377 -1.43 -19.45 -45.21
N SER A 378 -1.45 -20.76 -44.93
CA SER A 378 -2.42 -21.69 -45.52
C SER A 378 -3.87 -21.27 -45.17
N PRO A 379 -4.86 -21.55 -46.04
CA PRO A 379 -6.26 -21.20 -45.76
C PRO A 379 -6.78 -21.84 -44.46
N PHE A 380 -6.32 -23.06 -44.14
CA PHE A 380 -6.63 -23.74 -42.90
C PHE A 380 -5.97 -23.08 -41.68
N GLY A 381 -4.70 -22.67 -41.80
CA GLY A 381 -3.98 -21.95 -40.75
C GLY A 381 -4.61 -20.58 -40.45
N LYS A 382 -4.98 -19.82 -41.49
CA LYS A 382 -5.71 -18.55 -41.33
C LYS A 382 -7.05 -18.75 -40.61
N PHE A 383 -7.80 -19.78 -40.98
CA PHE A 383 -9.06 -20.12 -40.31
C PHE A 383 -8.85 -20.45 -38.83
N ILE A 384 -7.81 -21.23 -38.50
CA ILE A 384 -7.44 -21.53 -37.10
C ILE A 384 -7.08 -20.25 -36.35
N VAL A 385 -6.22 -19.40 -36.90
CA VAL A 385 -5.78 -18.16 -36.26
C VAL A 385 -6.98 -17.26 -35.99
N VAL A 386 -7.83 -17.01 -36.98
CA VAL A 386 -9.04 -16.19 -36.79
C VAL A 386 -9.96 -16.78 -35.74
N THR A 387 -10.21 -18.09 -35.79
CA THR A 387 -11.08 -18.77 -34.80
C THR A 387 -10.49 -18.70 -33.40
N ALA A 388 -9.18 -18.92 -33.25
CA ALA A 388 -8.48 -18.84 -31.97
C ALA A 388 -8.48 -17.40 -31.42
N THR A 389 -8.23 -16.41 -32.26
CA THR A 389 -8.27 -14.99 -31.88
C THR A 389 -9.67 -14.59 -31.43
N VAL A 390 -10.72 -14.97 -32.17
CA VAL A 390 -12.11 -14.74 -31.77
C VAL A 390 -12.42 -15.43 -30.44
N ALA A 391 -11.99 -16.68 -30.26
CA ALA A 391 -12.19 -17.41 -29.01
C ALA A 391 -11.50 -16.74 -27.81
N ILE A 392 -10.27 -16.23 -27.99
CA ILE A 392 -9.53 -15.48 -26.97
C ILE A 392 -10.24 -14.15 -26.65
N TYR A 393 -10.71 -13.41 -27.65
CA TYR A 393 -11.43 -12.16 -27.40
C TYR A 393 -12.78 -12.39 -26.71
N VAL A 394 -13.52 -13.43 -27.09
CA VAL A 394 -14.79 -13.79 -26.45
C VAL A 394 -14.56 -14.22 -24.99
N SER A 395 -13.55 -15.06 -24.72
CA SER A 395 -13.25 -15.47 -23.35
C SER A 395 -12.75 -14.30 -22.50
N ALA A 396 -11.91 -13.42 -23.05
CA ALA A 396 -11.48 -12.20 -22.40
C ALA A 396 -12.66 -11.27 -22.10
N PHE A 397 -13.59 -11.08 -23.04
CA PHE A 397 -14.79 -10.25 -22.85
C PHE A 397 -15.68 -10.78 -21.73
N ILE A 398 -15.91 -12.10 -21.69
CA ILE A 398 -16.67 -12.76 -20.62
C ILE A 398 -15.95 -12.59 -19.27
N GLY A 399 -14.63 -12.75 -19.25
CA GLY A 399 -13.81 -12.55 -18.05
C GLY A 399 -13.88 -11.12 -17.51
N VAL A 400 -13.69 -10.13 -18.38
CA VAL A 400 -13.76 -8.70 -18.04
C VAL A 400 -15.14 -8.32 -17.54
N SER A 401 -16.20 -8.82 -18.19
CA SER A 401 -17.59 -8.56 -17.80
C SER A 401 -17.95 -9.14 -16.42
N ARG A 402 -17.22 -10.16 -15.95
CA ARG A 402 -17.40 -10.77 -14.62
C ARG A 402 -16.43 -10.24 -13.57
N MET A 403 -15.51 -9.36 -13.94
CA MET A 403 -14.49 -8.85 -13.03
C MET A 403 -15.12 -7.90 -12.01
N LYS A 404 -15.06 -8.28 -10.72
CA LYS A 404 -15.50 -7.41 -9.63
C LYS A 404 -14.37 -6.45 -9.24
N PRO A 405 -14.60 -5.13 -9.20
CA PRO A 405 -13.62 -4.20 -8.66
C PRO A 405 -13.57 -4.37 -7.14
N SER A 406 -12.58 -5.10 -6.64
CA SER A 406 -12.33 -5.25 -5.20
C SER A 406 -10.84 -5.10 -4.95
N PHE A 407 -10.48 -4.09 -4.16
CA PHE A 407 -9.15 -4.00 -3.58
C PHE A 407 -9.18 -4.76 -2.26
N ASP A 408 -8.39 -5.83 -2.20
CA ASP A 408 -8.26 -6.66 -1.01
C ASP A 408 -6.87 -6.38 -0.42
N PRO A 409 -6.79 -5.64 0.72
CA PRO A 409 -5.51 -5.30 1.33
C PRO A 409 -4.70 -6.54 1.73
N SER A 410 -5.32 -7.71 1.89
CA SER A 410 -4.57 -8.93 2.19
C SER A 410 -3.59 -9.33 1.09
N LYS A 411 -3.83 -8.91 -0.15
CA LYS A 411 -2.97 -9.25 -1.29
C LYS A 411 -1.73 -8.37 -1.43
N THR A 412 -1.64 -7.28 -0.66
CA THR A 412 -0.45 -6.40 -0.69
C THR A 412 0.67 -6.90 0.20
N PHE A 413 0.37 -7.77 1.16
CA PHE A 413 1.35 -8.31 2.10
C PHE A 413 1.92 -9.65 1.60
N PRO A 414 3.16 -9.99 1.98
CA PRO A 414 3.71 -11.33 1.75
C PRO A 414 2.78 -12.42 2.31
N SER A 415 2.68 -13.54 1.61
CA SER A 415 1.81 -14.66 2.04
C SER A 415 2.21 -15.28 3.38
N ASP A 416 3.47 -15.09 3.79
CA ASP A 416 4.04 -15.53 5.07
C ASP A 416 3.93 -14.48 6.20
N SER A 417 3.27 -13.35 5.94
CA SER A 417 3.17 -12.27 6.94
C SER A 417 2.14 -12.60 8.03
N ASP A 418 2.59 -12.67 9.28
CA ASP A 418 1.72 -12.86 10.44
C ASP A 418 0.76 -11.69 10.68
N LEU A 419 1.05 -10.52 10.08
CA LEU A 419 0.14 -9.37 10.05
C LEU A 419 -1.19 -9.75 9.41
N MET A 420 -1.22 -10.79 8.57
CA MET A 420 -2.44 -11.25 7.94
C MET A 420 -3.46 -11.81 8.93
N LEU A 421 -2.99 -12.40 10.03
CA LEU A 421 -3.86 -12.85 11.10
C LEU A 421 -4.45 -11.65 11.84
N SER A 422 -3.61 -10.64 12.16
CA SER A 422 -4.06 -9.39 12.76
C SER A 422 -5.06 -8.65 11.88
N LEU A 423 -4.82 -8.55 10.57
CA LEU A 423 -5.69 -7.85 9.63
C LEU A 423 -7.06 -8.50 9.53
N ARG A 424 -7.14 -9.84 9.40
CA ARG A 424 -8.43 -10.55 9.37
C ARG A 424 -9.24 -10.35 10.64
N LYS A 425 -8.57 -10.30 11.80
CA LYS A 425 -9.22 -10.01 13.09
C LYS A 425 -9.69 -8.56 13.13
N PHE A 426 -8.86 -7.63 12.67
CA PHE A 426 -9.19 -6.21 12.57
C PHE A 426 -10.37 -5.93 11.63
N GLU A 427 -10.44 -6.59 10.47
CA GLU A 427 -11.56 -6.48 9.52
C GLU A 427 -12.89 -6.89 10.16
N ARG A 428 -12.90 -7.91 11.04
CA ARG A 428 -14.11 -8.29 11.80
C ARG A 428 -14.52 -7.20 12.77
N VAL A 429 -13.57 -6.66 13.54
CA VAL A 429 -13.81 -5.53 14.45
C VAL A 429 -14.39 -4.34 13.68
N GLN A 430 -13.78 -3.98 12.54
CA GLN A 430 -14.21 -2.86 11.71
C GLN A 430 -15.61 -3.08 11.09
N SER A 431 -16.00 -4.33 10.85
CA SER A 431 -17.33 -4.66 10.35
C SER A 431 -18.45 -4.45 11.37
N GLU A 432 -18.15 -4.55 12.67
CA GLU A 432 -19.11 -4.33 13.76
C GLU A 432 -19.14 -2.85 14.21
N TYR A 433 -17.99 -2.17 14.16
CA TYR A 433 -17.88 -0.77 14.55
C TYR A 433 -16.94 -0.01 13.61
N SER A 434 -17.47 1.01 12.96
CA SER A 434 -16.68 1.99 12.24
C SER A 434 -17.15 3.41 12.58
N PRO A 435 -16.27 4.25 13.13
CA PRO A 435 -16.64 5.62 13.44
C PRO A 435 -16.82 6.43 12.14
N VAL A 436 -18.00 7.02 11.97
CA VAL A 436 -18.30 7.92 10.85
C VAL A 436 -18.36 9.34 11.37
N ASN A 437 -17.61 10.24 10.72
CA ASN A 437 -17.58 11.65 11.06
C ASN A 437 -18.25 12.46 9.96
N PHE A 438 -19.24 13.25 10.34
CA PHE A 438 -19.96 14.17 9.47
C PHE A 438 -19.48 15.59 9.77
N ILE A 439 -18.90 16.25 8.78
CA ILE A 439 -18.50 17.65 8.87
C ILE A 439 -19.59 18.47 8.22
N SER A 440 -20.27 19.29 9.02
CA SER A 440 -21.32 20.20 8.58
C SER A 440 -20.96 21.63 8.98
N LEU A 441 -21.41 22.60 8.18
CA LEU A 441 -21.49 23.98 8.63
C LEU A 441 -22.41 24.07 9.85
N LEU A 442 -22.07 24.96 10.78
CA LEU A 442 -22.87 25.24 11.96
C LEU A 442 -24.16 25.98 11.55
N PRO A 443 -25.34 25.60 12.07
CA PRO A 443 -26.58 26.31 11.80
C PRO A 443 -26.60 27.67 12.49
N SER A 444 -27.23 28.68 11.91
CA SER A 444 -27.43 29.93 12.64
C SER A 444 -28.32 29.73 13.89
N LEU A 445 -27.82 30.07 15.08
CA LEU A 445 -28.58 29.95 16.34
C LEU A 445 -29.75 30.94 16.44
N THR A 446 -29.68 32.04 15.68
CA THR A 446 -30.72 33.08 15.64
C THR A 446 -31.87 32.72 14.70
N ASN A 447 -31.71 31.71 13.84
CA ASN A 447 -32.69 31.28 12.84
C ASN A 447 -33.36 29.94 13.25
N PRO A 448 -34.58 29.96 13.82
CA PRO A 448 -35.27 28.75 14.28
C PRO A 448 -35.45 27.62 13.25
N PRO A 449 -35.86 27.86 11.99
CA PRO A 449 -36.05 26.79 11.00
C PRO A 449 -34.73 26.10 10.63
N GLU A 450 -33.62 26.82 10.57
CA GLU A 450 -32.31 26.26 10.24
C GLU A 450 -31.79 25.36 11.38
N LYS A 451 -31.94 25.82 12.63
CA LYS A 451 -31.66 25.01 13.82
C LYS A 451 -32.52 23.74 13.87
N ALA A 452 -33.82 23.86 13.58
CA ALA A 452 -34.73 22.72 13.57
C ALA A 452 -34.33 21.69 12.50
N SER A 453 -34.04 22.14 11.28
CA SER A 453 -33.58 21.27 10.20
C SER A 453 -32.27 20.55 10.52
N PHE A 454 -31.33 21.23 11.20
CA PHE A 454 -30.07 20.61 11.64
C PHE A 454 -30.31 19.50 12.66
N PHE A 455 -31.11 19.75 13.70
CA PHE A 455 -31.42 18.72 14.70
C PHE A 455 -32.28 17.58 14.14
N GLU A 456 -33.15 17.86 13.17
CA GLU A 456 -33.89 16.83 12.44
C GLU A 456 -32.93 15.92 11.66
N MET A 457 -31.96 16.50 10.95
CA MET A 457 -30.92 15.73 10.25
C MET A 457 -30.14 14.84 11.22
N ILE A 458 -29.71 15.38 12.37
CA ILE A 458 -29.01 14.58 13.40
C ILE A 458 -29.92 13.47 13.94
N GLY A 459 -31.19 13.77 14.22
CA GLY A 459 -32.17 12.78 14.67
C GLY A 459 -32.34 11.64 13.66
N ARG A 460 -32.39 11.94 12.35
CA ARG A 460 -32.45 10.93 11.29
C ARG A 460 -31.18 10.08 11.24
N LEU A 461 -30.00 10.67 11.44
CA LEU A 461 -28.73 9.92 11.48
C LEU A 461 -28.66 8.99 12.70
N GLU A 462 -29.12 9.46 13.86
CA GLU A 462 -29.09 8.68 15.11
C GLU A 462 -30.02 7.47 15.10
N HIS A 463 -31.16 7.59 14.42
CA HIS A 463 -32.17 6.52 14.28
C HIS A 463 -32.03 5.75 12.97
N SER A 464 -30.97 5.97 12.21
CA SER A 464 -30.67 5.18 11.02
C SER A 464 -30.39 3.72 11.40
N GLU A 465 -30.69 2.81 10.48
CA GLU A 465 -30.36 1.38 10.64
C GLU A 465 -28.85 1.23 10.96
N SER A 466 -28.55 0.36 11.92
CA SER A 466 -27.18 0.06 12.41
C SER A 466 -26.47 1.18 13.20
N CYS A 467 -27.12 2.29 13.54
CA CYS A 467 -26.56 3.32 14.43
C CYS A 467 -26.88 3.06 15.92
N TYR A 468 -25.94 3.39 16.80
CA TYR A 468 -26.05 3.18 18.25
C TYR A 468 -26.85 4.29 19.00
N GLY A 469 -27.56 5.16 18.27
CA GLY A 469 -28.42 6.19 18.86
C GLY A 469 -27.69 7.45 19.39
N PRO A 470 -28.41 8.33 20.09
CA PRO A 470 -27.94 9.67 20.48
C PRO A 470 -26.84 9.68 21.54
N GLU A 471 -26.77 8.64 22.38
CA GLU A 471 -25.78 8.53 23.46
C GLU A 471 -24.34 8.43 22.93
N ARG A 472 -24.16 7.96 21.69
CA ARG A 472 -22.84 7.86 21.05
C ARG A 472 -22.48 9.08 20.20
N THR A 473 -23.46 9.80 19.68
CA THR A 473 -23.21 10.98 18.84
C THR A 473 -22.56 12.08 19.67
N GLN A 474 -21.25 12.28 19.51
CA GLN A 474 -20.58 13.43 20.13
C GLN A 474 -20.84 14.68 19.30
N LEU A 475 -22.00 15.27 19.50
CA LEU A 475 -22.34 16.57 18.94
C LEU A 475 -21.94 17.66 19.93
N MET A 476 -20.84 18.37 19.63
CA MET A 476 -20.38 19.48 20.49
C MET A 476 -21.46 20.56 20.68
N LEU A 477 -22.30 20.78 19.67
CA LEU A 477 -23.37 21.78 19.71
C LEU A 477 -24.44 21.48 20.79
N ARG A 478 -24.79 20.21 21.04
CA ARG A 478 -25.75 19.86 22.12
C ARG A 478 -25.25 20.31 23.48
N ARG A 479 -23.99 19.95 23.77
CA ARG A 479 -23.31 20.31 25.02
C ARG A 479 -23.07 21.81 25.16
N PHE A 480 -22.90 22.52 24.04
CA PHE A 480 -22.81 23.98 24.03
C PHE A 480 -24.16 24.61 24.40
N LEU A 481 -25.26 24.15 23.80
CA LEU A 481 -26.60 24.69 24.05
C LEU A 481 -27.13 24.44 25.47
N GLU A 482 -26.69 23.36 26.14
CA GLU A 482 -27.04 23.07 27.53
C GLU A 482 -26.51 24.13 28.53
N ASN A 483 -25.45 24.86 28.16
CA ASN A 483 -24.64 25.64 29.10
C ASN A 483 -24.74 27.16 28.93
N ILE A 484 -25.62 27.67 28.05
CA ILE A 484 -25.62 29.09 27.65
C ILE A 484 -27.00 29.72 27.77
N THR A 485 -27.03 30.97 28.26
CA THR A 485 -28.23 31.78 28.46
C THR A 485 -28.58 32.69 27.27
N SER A 486 -27.65 32.94 26.34
CA SER A 486 -27.83 33.74 25.12
C SER A 486 -27.46 32.96 23.85
N LEU A 487 -28.28 33.09 22.80
CA LEU A 487 -28.16 32.38 21.51
C LEU A 487 -27.10 33.02 20.59
N ASP A 488 -25.87 33.23 21.08
CA ASP A 488 -24.79 33.80 20.27
C ASP A 488 -23.49 32.98 20.39
N TYR A 489 -22.78 32.84 19.27
CA TYR A 489 -21.57 32.04 19.13
C TYR A 489 -20.31 32.70 19.73
N GLN A 490 -20.44 33.90 20.28
CA GLN A 490 -19.36 34.63 20.94
C GLN A 490 -18.76 33.87 22.14
N TYR A 491 -19.49 32.93 22.74
CA TYR A 491 -19.04 32.12 23.87
C TYR A 491 -18.33 30.81 23.49
N ILE A 492 -18.25 30.47 22.19
CA ILE A 492 -17.51 29.27 21.72
C ILE A 492 -16.06 29.26 22.23
N PRO A 493 -15.28 30.35 22.12
CA PRO A 493 -13.87 30.33 22.56
C PRO A 493 -13.71 30.10 24.06
N GLN A 494 -14.66 30.54 24.88
CA GLN A 494 -14.68 30.30 26.33
C GLN A 494 -15.06 28.85 26.64
N PHE A 495 -16.11 28.32 25.98
CA PHE A 495 -16.50 26.91 26.08
C PHE A 495 -15.38 25.94 25.67
N LEU A 496 -14.63 26.26 24.60
CA LEU A 496 -13.48 25.47 24.16
C LEU A 496 -12.30 25.59 25.12
N ALA A 497 -12.11 26.75 25.76
CA ALA A 497 -11.08 26.96 26.79
C ALA A 497 -11.36 26.14 28.05
N ASP A 498 -12.60 26.17 28.54
CA ASP A 498 -13.01 25.47 29.76
C ASP A 498 -12.88 23.94 29.64
N ARG A 499 -13.01 23.41 28.42
CA ARG A 499 -12.86 21.97 28.13
C ARG A 499 -11.45 21.55 27.71
N GLN A 500 -10.47 22.45 27.77
CA GLN A 500 -9.09 22.22 27.31
C GLN A 500 -9.00 21.76 25.83
N ILE A 501 -9.99 22.13 24.99
CA ILE A 501 -10.03 21.86 23.54
C ILE A 501 -9.46 23.06 22.74
N LYS A 502 -8.96 24.06 23.45
CA LYS A 502 -8.42 25.29 22.87
C LYS A 502 -7.09 25.00 22.18
N ASP A 503 -7.10 24.84 20.86
CA ASP A 503 -5.87 24.73 20.08
C ASP A 503 -5.50 26.04 19.36
N LYS A 504 -4.20 26.28 19.23
CA LYS A 504 -3.55 27.53 18.75
C LYS A 504 -3.67 27.75 17.24
N ALA A 505 -4.31 26.83 16.50
CA ALA A 505 -4.38 26.82 15.04
C ALA A 505 -5.82 26.84 14.49
N VAL A 506 -6.82 27.27 15.28
CA VAL A 506 -8.16 27.49 14.75
C VAL A 506 -8.10 28.66 13.75
N ILE A 507 -8.45 28.39 12.50
CA ILE A 507 -8.75 29.41 11.50
C ILE A 507 -9.70 30.40 12.15
N GLN A 508 -9.22 31.61 12.41
CA GLN A 508 -10.04 32.68 12.95
C GLN A 508 -11.21 32.86 12.00
N TYR A 509 -12.41 32.50 12.45
CA TYR A 509 -13.63 32.85 11.76
C TYR A 509 -13.72 34.39 11.81
N ARG A 510 -13.26 35.05 10.75
CA ARG A 510 -13.59 36.46 10.56
C ARG A 510 -15.08 36.49 10.25
N LEU A 511 -15.85 37.01 11.20
CA LEU A 511 -17.11 37.66 10.88
C LEU A 511 -16.73 38.87 10.01
N ASP A 512 -16.57 38.64 8.71
CA ASP A 512 -16.62 39.75 7.77
C ASP A 512 -18.03 40.34 7.87
N LYS A 513 -18.05 41.64 8.21
CA LYS A 513 -19.23 42.44 8.51
C LYS A 513 -20.22 42.52 7.37
#